data_AF-A0A151EIN9-F1
#
_entry.id   AF-A0A151EIN9-F1
#
_cell.length_a   1.000
_cell.length_b   1.000
_cell.length_c   1.000
_cell.angle_alpha   90.00
_cell.angle_beta   90.00
_cell.angle_gamma   90.00
#
_symmetry.space_group_name_H-M   'P 1'
#
loop_
_entity.id
_entity.type
_entity.pdbx_description
1 polymer ?
#
loop_
_entity_poly.entity_id
_entity_poly.type
_entity_poly.pdbx_seq_one_letter_code
_entity_poly.pdbx_strand_id
1 'polypeptide(L)'
;MKANRKFVEEERAVSAVIGVILMVAITVAIAATVYVYVSGMIGTSPESAPSLQFVKDASQMTLTVAQADTANIAWSDFEVVNATGVTQAITVYNAALTGYVTAGDTLTFSEIGTYKIRYTPTNTLMGEWTFA
;
A
#
# COMPACT_ATOMS: atom_id res chain seq x y z
N MET A 1 -36.91 -40.70 -55.67
CA MET A 1 -35.84 -40.45 -54.68
C MET A 1 -36.12 -39.13 -53.97
N LYS A 2 -36.57 -39.18 -52.71
CA LYS A 2 -36.83 -38.02 -51.83
C LYS A 2 -36.10 -38.29 -50.51
N ALA A 3 -34.84 -37.86 -50.40
CA ALA A 3 -34.04 -38.16 -49.20
C ALA A 3 -33.02 -37.09 -48.80
N ASN A 4 -33.00 -35.88 -49.40
CA ASN A 4 -31.93 -34.89 -49.14
C ASN A 4 -32.37 -33.54 -48.55
N ARG A 5 -33.67 -33.31 -48.26
CA ARG A 5 -34.12 -31.99 -47.76
C ARG A 5 -34.04 -31.80 -46.24
N LYS A 6 -33.96 -32.88 -45.45
CA LYS A 6 -33.97 -32.78 -43.98
C LYS A 6 -32.64 -32.25 -43.40
N PHE A 7 -31.52 -32.59 -44.01
CA PHE A 7 -30.19 -32.17 -43.56
C PHE A 7 -29.87 -30.67 -43.79
N VAL A 8 -30.50 -30.04 -44.80
CA VAL A 8 -30.27 -28.61 -45.12
C VAL A 8 -31.04 -27.67 -44.17
N GLU A 9 -32.16 -28.14 -43.58
CA GLU A 9 -32.92 -27.37 -42.57
C GLU A 9 -32.24 -27.42 -41.19
N GLU A 10 -31.52 -28.50 -40.86
CA GLU A 10 -30.81 -28.69 -39.59
C GLU A 10 -29.52 -27.84 -39.46
N GLU A 11 -28.82 -27.53 -40.56
CA GLU A 11 -27.62 -26.68 -40.54
C GLU A 11 -27.90 -25.19 -40.26
N ARG A 12 -29.12 -24.71 -40.51
CA ARG A 12 -29.47 -23.29 -40.29
C ARG A 12 -29.56 -22.92 -38.80
N ALA A 13 -29.75 -23.88 -37.91
CA ALA A 13 -29.81 -23.65 -36.46
C ALA A 13 -28.40 -23.46 -35.83
N VAL A 14 -27.35 -23.91 -36.52
CA VAL A 14 -25.97 -23.90 -35.99
C VAL A 14 -25.40 -22.47 -35.93
N SER A 15 -25.86 -21.55 -36.79
CA SER A 15 -25.43 -20.14 -36.75
C SER A 15 -25.94 -19.36 -35.54
N ALA A 16 -27.15 -19.68 -35.06
CA ALA A 16 -27.72 -19.04 -33.87
C ALA A 16 -26.93 -19.41 -32.61
N VAL A 17 -26.54 -20.68 -32.48
CA VAL A 17 -25.76 -21.18 -31.34
C VAL A 17 -24.34 -20.64 -31.38
N ILE A 18 -23.70 -20.62 -32.55
CA ILE A 18 -22.34 -20.06 -32.68
C ILE A 18 -22.33 -18.56 -32.31
N GLY A 19 -23.34 -17.79 -32.72
CA GLY A 19 -23.46 -16.38 -32.34
C GLY A 19 -23.54 -16.18 -30.82
N VAL A 20 -24.31 -17.03 -30.13
CA VAL A 20 -24.41 -16.99 -28.66
C VAL A 20 -23.08 -17.36 -28.00
N ILE A 21 -22.40 -18.40 -28.47
CA ILE A 21 -21.10 -18.80 -27.92
C ILE A 21 -20.08 -17.67 -28.09
N LEU A 22 -20.03 -17.03 -29.26
CA LEU A 22 -19.10 -15.92 -29.52
C LEU A 22 -19.41 -14.69 -28.65
N MET A 23 -20.68 -14.36 -28.47
CA MET A 23 -21.10 -13.24 -27.62
C MET A 23 -20.75 -13.49 -26.14
N VAL A 24 -21.04 -14.70 -25.65
CA VAL A 24 -20.74 -15.09 -24.27
C VAL A 24 -19.23 -15.15 -24.04
N ALA A 25 -18.45 -15.68 -24.99
CA ALA A 25 -17.00 -15.79 -24.85
C ALA A 25 -16.32 -14.42 -24.66
N ILE A 26 -16.68 -13.44 -25.49
CA ILE A 26 -16.06 -12.10 -25.41
C ILE A 26 -16.50 -11.37 -24.14
N THR A 27 -17.78 -11.44 -23.77
CA THR A 27 -18.29 -10.78 -22.57
C THR A 27 -17.69 -11.35 -21.28
N VAL A 28 -17.52 -12.67 -21.20
CA VAL A 28 -16.84 -13.33 -20.06
C VAL A 28 -15.37 -12.91 -19.97
N ALA A 29 -14.67 -12.82 -21.10
CA ALA A 29 -13.28 -12.37 -21.13
C ALA A 29 -13.12 -10.91 -20.66
N ILE A 30 -14.00 -10.01 -21.12
CA ILE A 30 -14.00 -8.60 -20.70
C ILE A 30 -14.37 -8.49 -19.21
N ALA A 31 -15.41 -9.19 -18.76
CA ALA A 31 -15.82 -9.16 -17.36
C ALA A 31 -14.71 -9.65 -16.43
N ALA A 32 -14.02 -10.74 -16.78
CA ALA A 32 -12.91 -11.27 -15.99
C ALA A 32 -11.72 -10.31 -15.92
N THR A 33 -11.33 -9.70 -17.04
CA THR A 33 -10.19 -8.77 -17.07
C THR A 33 -10.50 -7.47 -16.34
N VAL A 34 -11.71 -6.92 -16.49
CA VAL A 34 -12.16 -5.75 -15.73
C VAL A 34 -12.23 -6.06 -14.24
N TYR A 35 -12.69 -7.25 -13.84
CA TYR A 35 -12.69 -7.66 -12.43
C TYR A 35 -11.28 -7.65 -11.83
N VAL A 36 -10.29 -8.23 -12.52
CA VAL A 36 -8.90 -8.24 -12.05
C VAL A 36 -8.32 -6.82 -12.00
N TYR A 37 -8.59 -6.01 -13.00
CA TYR A 37 -8.11 -4.63 -13.07
C TYR A 37 -8.71 -3.76 -11.94
N VAL A 38 -10.03 -3.81 -11.76
CA VAL A 38 -10.75 -3.07 -10.72
C VAL A 38 -10.39 -3.60 -9.33
N SER A 39 -10.27 -4.92 -9.15
CA SER A 39 -9.82 -5.49 -7.87
C SER A 39 -8.40 -5.08 -7.51
N GLY A 40 -7.50 -4.96 -8.50
CA GLY A 40 -6.15 -4.44 -8.29
C GLY A 40 -6.14 -2.98 -7.88
N MET A 41 -7.09 -2.17 -8.35
CA MET A 41 -7.24 -0.76 -7.98
C MET A 41 -7.96 -0.55 -6.64
N ILE A 42 -8.95 -1.39 -6.30
CA ILE A 42 -9.66 -1.32 -5.02
C ILE A 42 -8.74 -1.68 -3.85
N GLY A 43 -7.73 -2.53 -4.08
CA GLY A 43 -6.76 -2.96 -3.07
C GLY A 43 -5.75 -1.90 -2.63
N THR A 44 -5.69 -0.75 -3.30
CA THR A 44 -4.79 0.35 -2.92
C THR A 44 -5.61 1.63 -2.80
N SER A 45 -6.36 1.78 -1.71
CA SER A 45 -6.58 3.14 -1.23
C SER A 45 -5.19 3.73 -0.98
N PRO A 46 -4.81 4.85 -1.61
CA PRO A 46 -3.63 5.56 -1.19
C PRO A 46 -3.96 6.13 0.18
N GLU A 47 -3.79 5.33 1.24
CA GLU A 47 -3.60 5.90 2.56
C GLU A 47 -2.46 6.90 2.37
N SER A 48 -2.80 8.17 2.50
CA SER A 48 -1.78 9.21 2.44
C SER A 48 -0.96 9.06 3.70
N ALA A 49 0.36 9.10 3.57
CA ALA A 49 1.24 9.03 4.73
C ALA A 49 0.86 10.16 5.70
N PRO A 50 0.84 9.89 7.01
CA PRO A 50 0.46 10.89 7.99
C PRO A 50 1.42 12.08 7.97
N SER A 51 0.91 13.27 8.24
CA SER A 51 1.74 14.47 8.38
C SER A 51 2.37 14.52 9.77
N LEU A 52 3.64 14.11 9.89
CA LEU A 52 4.43 14.23 11.11
C LEU A 52 5.54 15.26 10.92
N GLN A 53 5.81 16.05 11.97
CA GLN A 53 6.96 16.94 12.03
C GLN A 53 7.88 16.53 13.17
N PHE A 54 9.17 16.37 12.86
CA PHE A 54 10.20 16.03 13.84
C PHE A 54 11.18 17.19 14.01
N VAL A 55 11.54 17.46 15.26
CA VAL A 55 12.58 18.42 15.65
C VAL A 55 13.79 17.65 16.15
N LYS A 56 14.95 17.93 15.55
CA LYS A 56 16.22 17.31 15.90
C LYS A 56 16.89 18.05 17.06
N ASP A 57 17.24 17.32 18.10
CA ASP A 57 18.20 17.75 19.11
C ASP A 57 19.54 17.04 18.84
N ALA A 58 20.53 17.81 18.37
CA ALA A 58 21.85 17.29 18.07
C ALA A 58 22.67 16.94 19.33
N SER A 59 22.43 17.63 20.44
CA SER A 59 23.20 17.45 21.67
C SER A 59 22.77 16.20 22.44
N GLN A 60 21.48 15.86 22.38
CA GLN A 60 20.93 14.68 23.05
C GLN A 60 20.75 13.46 22.11
N MET A 61 21.07 13.61 20.82
CA MET A 61 20.83 12.58 19.79
C MET A 61 19.38 12.09 19.76
N THR A 62 18.44 13.05 19.85
CA THR A 62 17.01 12.75 19.89
C THR A 62 16.26 13.42 18.74
N LEU A 63 15.17 12.77 18.30
CA LEU A 63 14.14 13.40 17.49
C LEU A 63 12.88 13.51 18.32
N THR A 64 12.38 14.73 18.47
CA THR A 64 11.10 14.99 19.15
C THR A 64 10.01 15.19 18.12
N VAL A 65 8.86 14.54 18.29
CA VAL A 65 7.68 14.79 17.46
C VAL A 65 7.08 16.14 17.86
N ALA A 66 7.24 17.16 17.02
CA ALA A 66 6.69 18.49 17.27
C ALA A 66 5.22 18.60 16.87
N GLN A 67 4.82 17.86 15.83
CA GLN A 67 3.43 17.77 15.42
C GLN A 67 3.14 16.33 14.98
N ALA A 68 2.04 15.79 15.49
CA ALA A 68 1.46 14.54 15.04
C ALA A 68 0.08 14.82 14.42
N ASP A 69 -0.28 14.04 13.40
CA ASP A 69 -1.66 14.01 12.92
C ASP A 69 -2.58 13.45 14.02
N THR A 70 -3.86 13.79 13.96
CA THR A 70 -4.88 13.37 14.94
C THR A 70 -5.32 11.92 14.72
N ALA A 71 -4.85 11.28 13.65
CA ALA A 71 -5.04 9.85 13.41
C ALA A 71 -4.22 9.02 14.41
N ASN A 72 -4.81 7.93 14.91
CA ASN A 72 -4.15 6.99 15.82
C ASN A 72 -3.09 6.17 15.05
N ILE A 73 -1.94 6.77 14.77
CA ILE A 73 -0.83 6.14 14.06
C ILE A 73 0.03 5.42 15.08
N ALA A 74 0.31 4.13 14.88
CA ALA A 74 1.11 3.35 15.81
C ALA A 74 2.61 3.53 15.55
N TRP A 75 3.42 3.51 16.63
CA TRP A 75 4.88 3.51 16.48
C TRP A 75 5.41 2.26 15.77
N SER A 76 4.66 1.16 15.77
CA SER A 76 4.99 -0.09 15.05
C SER A 76 4.99 0.05 13.53
N ASP A 77 4.31 1.07 12.99
CA ASP A 77 4.22 1.29 11.55
C ASP A 77 5.42 2.05 11.00
N PHE A 78 6.30 2.54 11.87
CA PHE A 78 7.52 3.24 11.49
C PHE A 78 8.74 2.31 11.53
N GLU A 79 9.54 2.42 10.49
CA GLU A 79 10.85 1.80 10.40
C GLU A 79 11.92 2.89 10.40
N VAL A 80 12.99 2.69 11.19
CA VAL A 80 14.18 3.54 11.08
C VAL A 80 15.34 2.76 10.54
N VAL A 81 15.96 3.33 9.52
CA VAL A 81 17.05 2.72 8.77
C VAL A 81 18.26 3.64 8.85
N ASN A 82 19.42 3.08 9.22
CA ASN A 82 20.68 3.83 9.20
C ASN A 82 21.21 3.99 7.76
N ALA A 83 22.24 4.80 7.54
CA ALA A 83 22.86 5.06 6.23
C ALA A 83 23.22 3.78 5.44
N THR A 84 23.58 2.71 6.16
CA THR A 84 23.96 1.40 5.60
C THR A 84 22.77 0.54 5.17
N GLY A 85 21.52 1.01 5.34
CA GLY A 85 20.32 0.27 4.97
C GLY A 85 19.87 -0.76 6.01
N VAL A 86 20.47 -0.76 7.21
CA VAL A 86 20.12 -1.67 8.31
C VAL A 86 19.01 -1.04 9.15
N THR A 87 17.95 -1.80 9.40
CA THR A 87 16.86 -1.44 10.31
C THR A 87 17.36 -1.41 11.75
N GLN A 88 17.21 -0.28 12.42
CA GLN A 88 17.68 -0.07 13.79
C GLN A 88 16.53 -0.24 14.78
N ALA A 89 16.82 -0.86 15.93
CA ALA A 89 15.91 -0.86 17.06
C ALA A 89 15.85 0.57 17.64
N ILE A 90 14.70 1.22 17.53
CA ILE A 90 14.46 2.55 18.11
C ILE A 90 13.92 2.36 19.51
N THR A 91 14.49 3.07 20.48
CA THR A 91 13.81 3.29 21.76
C THR A 91 12.96 4.55 21.63
N VAL A 92 11.64 4.38 21.63
CA VAL A 92 10.68 5.48 21.65
C VAL A 92 10.29 5.74 23.09
N TYR A 93 10.54 6.96 23.55
CA TYR A 93 9.97 7.46 24.79
C TYR A 93 8.66 8.17 24.48
N ASN A 94 7.55 7.52 24.80
CA ASN A 94 6.21 8.04 24.57
C ASN A 94 5.74 8.83 25.80
N ALA A 95 5.46 10.13 25.62
CA ALA A 95 5.04 10.99 26.73
C ALA A 95 3.65 10.61 27.27
N ALA A 96 2.81 10.01 26.42
CA ALA A 96 1.44 9.62 26.73
C ALA A 96 1.27 8.12 27.07
N LEU A 97 2.32 7.29 26.89
CA LEU A 97 2.34 5.84 27.10
C LEU A 97 1.23 5.07 26.33
N THR A 98 0.72 5.63 25.23
CA THR A 98 -0.42 5.07 24.49
C THR A 98 -0.03 4.06 23.42
N GLY A 99 1.25 4.02 23.01
CA GLY A 99 1.74 3.21 21.88
C GLY A 99 1.49 3.85 20.51
N TYR A 100 0.77 4.97 20.47
CA TYR A 100 0.55 5.79 19.28
C TYR A 100 1.51 6.98 19.23
N VAL A 101 1.75 7.51 18.04
CA VAL A 101 2.53 8.73 17.83
C VAL A 101 1.77 9.92 18.39
N THR A 102 2.35 10.60 19.36
CA THR A 102 1.81 11.84 19.91
C THR A 102 2.84 12.96 19.86
N ALA A 103 2.36 14.22 19.83
CA ALA A 103 3.26 15.37 19.94
C ALA A 103 3.94 15.34 21.31
N GLY A 104 5.27 15.48 21.33
CA GLY A 104 6.10 15.39 22.52
C GLY A 104 6.82 14.05 22.70
N ASP A 105 6.50 13.03 21.90
CA ASP A 105 7.24 11.76 21.90
C ASP A 105 8.68 11.97 21.40
N THR A 106 9.65 11.26 21.99
CA THR A 106 11.05 11.36 21.62
C THR A 106 11.62 10.01 21.18
N LEU A 107 12.35 10.03 20.07
CA LEU A 107 13.15 8.89 19.59
C LEU A 107 14.60 9.16 19.97
N THR A 108 15.24 8.21 20.65
CA THR A 108 16.66 8.29 21.01
C THR A 108 17.49 7.37 20.12
N PHE A 109 18.60 7.87 19.60
CA PHE A 109 19.54 7.08 18.80
C PHE A 109 20.78 6.69 19.62
N SER A 110 21.19 5.43 19.52
CA SER A 110 22.32 4.89 20.30
C SER A 110 23.68 5.20 19.68
N GLU A 111 23.75 5.54 18.39
CA GLU A 111 24.98 5.75 17.65
C GLU A 111 24.88 7.01 16.79
N ILE A 112 26.01 7.69 16.57
CA ILE A 112 26.08 8.79 15.60
C ILE A 112 25.93 8.24 14.19
N GLY A 113 25.31 9.01 13.31
CA GLY A 113 25.00 8.55 11.95
C GLY A 113 23.77 9.19 11.37
N THR A 114 23.43 8.75 10.16
CA THR A 114 22.28 9.24 9.41
C THR A 114 21.14 8.25 9.51
N TYR A 115 20.01 8.71 10.02
CA TYR A 115 18.81 7.91 10.23
C TYR A 115 17.69 8.39 9.32
N LYS A 116 17.05 7.43 8.64
CA LYS A 116 15.89 7.63 7.77
C LYS A 116 14.66 7.05 8.47
N ILE A 117 13.62 7.86 8.65
CA ILE A 117 12.34 7.37 9.18
C ILE A 117 11.41 7.11 7.99
N ARG A 118 10.89 5.88 7.89
CA ARG A 118 9.92 5.46 6.87
C ARG A 118 8.61 5.05 7.52
N TYR A 119 7.50 5.43 6.91
CA TYR A 119 6.18 4.90 7.23
C TYR A 119 5.93 3.65 6.36
N THR A 120 5.82 2.49 7.00
CA THR A 120 5.76 1.17 6.36
C THR A 120 4.50 0.96 5.52
N PRO A 121 3.28 1.34 5.98
CA PRO A 121 2.04 1.08 5.23
C PRO A 121 2.01 1.72 3.83
N THR A 122 2.64 2.89 3.67
CA THR A 122 2.66 3.64 2.40
C THR A 122 4.06 3.71 1.78
N ASN A 123 5.03 3.01 2.37
CA ASN A 123 6.45 3.05 1.99
C ASN A 123 6.99 4.48 1.78
N THR A 124 6.52 5.43 2.59
CA THR A 124 6.85 6.85 2.42
C THR A 124 8.00 7.25 3.34
N LEU A 125 9.02 7.92 2.78
CA LEU A 125 10.11 8.50 3.56
C LEU A 125 9.60 9.78 4.27
N MET A 126 9.61 9.77 5.59
CA MET A 126 9.19 10.92 6.41
C MET A 126 10.31 11.95 6.56
N GLY A 127 11.56 11.50 6.56
CA GLY A 127 12.72 12.38 6.59
C GLY A 127 14.02 11.64 6.87
N GLU A 128 15.10 12.39 6.80
CA GLU A 128 16.46 11.94 7.04
C GLU A 128 17.16 12.92 7.98
N TRP A 129 17.76 12.40 9.05
CA TRP A 129 18.45 13.19 10.07
C TRP A 129 19.83 12.62 10.33
N THR A 130 20.85 13.46 10.18
CA THR A 130 22.24 13.12 10.49
C THR A 130 22.62 13.66 11.85
N PHE A 131 23.08 12.79 12.75
CA PHE A 131 23.71 13.15 14.02
C PHE A 131 25.23 13.04 13.85
N ALA A 132 25.93 14.11 14.22
CA ALA A 132 27.37 14.25 14.11
C ALA A 132 27.99 14.42 15.50
#